data_AF-A0A075B1T8-F1
#
_entry.id   AF-A0A075B1T8-F1
#
_cell.length_a   1.000
_cell.length_b   1.000
_cell.length_c   1.000
_cell.angle_alpha   90.00
_cell.angle_beta   90.00
_cell.angle_gamma   90.00
#
_symmetry.space_group_name_H-M   'P 1'
#
loop_
_entity.id
_entity.type
_entity.pdbx_description
1 polymer ?
#
loop_
_entity_poly.entity_id
_entity_poly.type
_entity_poly.pdbx_seq_one_letter_code
_entity_poly.pdbx_strand_id
1 'polypeptide(L)'
;MILEKLRDPFEDNQVSQFTDKFIQQTNSDALICKCSAVRAKYLDDPFALALCTREFKCSPIMNRGTFVRTKTIDQIVLSFIQNFKESTVQILSLGAGSDTRFFNLIKRRHYRNIKYFEVDFAAVNAKKCNVIKRKKEFLSLLDNPRIDNPRIDISEIYSDDYFLLSEDLRNFKTKVMPKLITCGFTYTNPTIVLSECVLIYLDSIVGDAIISTLSSVLTTSCFVTYEQIKPHDAFGSVMIDNLKAKNISLLSIEKYPDLIAQKERYLSLGCDFSFCLDMYEVYQKMITEDEKERIAKLEIMDEIEEFILLLQHYCLLVASHNFNISDIIKI
;
A
#
# COMPACT_ATOMS: atom_id res chain seq x y z
N MET A 1 -22.03 -39.85 14.88
CA MET A 1 -22.03 -38.49 15.47
C MET A 1 -20.58 -38.05 15.61
N ILE A 2 -20.10 -37.27 14.65
CA ILE A 2 -18.75 -36.69 14.67
C ILE A 2 -18.79 -35.57 15.71
N LEU A 3 -17.96 -35.69 16.75
CA LEU A 3 -17.71 -34.62 17.70
C LEU A 3 -16.88 -33.54 16.99
N GLU A 4 -17.53 -32.42 16.63
CA GLU A 4 -16.83 -31.17 16.36
C GLU A 4 -16.07 -30.78 17.63
N LYS A 5 -14.74 -30.90 17.59
CA LYS A 5 -13.88 -30.27 18.60
C LYS A 5 -14.07 -28.77 18.48
N LEU A 6 -14.77 -28.18 19.44
CA LEU A 6 -14.75 -26.75 19.70
C LEU A 6 -13.28 -26.33 19.86
N ARG A 7 -12.74 -25.59 18.88
CA ARG A 7 -11.39 -25.02 18.96
C ARG A 7 -11.36 -23.95 20.04
N ASP A 8 -10.29 -23.91 20.81
CA ASP A 8 -10.12 -22.96 21.90
C ASP A 8 -9.85 -21.54 21.35
N PRO A 9 -10.72 -20.55 21.65
CA PRO A 9 -10.52 -19.16 21.21
C PRO A 9 -9.20 -18.53 21.69
N PHE A 10 -8.61 -19.04 22.77
CA PHE A 10 -7.32 -18.59 23.27
C PHE A 10 -6.14 -19.12 22.43
N GLU A 11 -6.23 -20.35 21.91
CA GLU A 11 -5.25 -20.88 20.96
C GLU A 11 -5.32 -20.15 19.62
N ASP A 12 -6.54 -19.90 19.10
CA ASP A 12 -6.73 -19.16 17.85
C ASP A 12 -6.19 -17.71 17.95
N ASN A 13 -6.36 -17.04 19.10
CA ASN A 13 -5.80 -15.70 19.33
C ASN A 13 -4.27 -15.69 19.43
N GLN A 14 -3.65 -16.70 20.04
CA GLN A 14 -2.18 -16.78 20.13
C GLN A 14 -1.54 -17.13 18.78
N VAL A 15 -2.15 -18.05 18.02
CA VAL A 15 -1.73 -18.39 16.65
C VAL A 15 -1.87 -17.17 15.74
N SER A 16 -2.99 -16.45 15.82
CA SER A 16 -3.23 -15.19 15.09
C SER A 16 -2.16 -14.12 15.41
N GLN A 17 -1.86 -13.89 16.69
CA GLN A 17 -0.80 -12.94 17.09
C GLN A 17 0.61 -13.37 16.66
N PHE A 18 0.88 -14.67 16.58
CA PHE A 18 2.15 -15.20 16.08
C PHE A 18 2.27 -15.02 14.56
N THR A 19 1.21 -15.31 13.80
CA THR A 19 1.17 -15.08 12.35
C THR A 19 1.27 -13.58 12.00
N ASP A 20 0.66 -12.72 12.81
CA ASP A 20 0.70 -11.27 12.60
C ASP A 20 2.13 -10.71 12.66
N LYS A 21 3.02 -11.29 13.47
CA LYS A 21 4.42 -10.86 13.53
C LYS A 21 5.16 -11.06 12.20
N PHE A 22 4.88 -12.15 11.49
CA PHE A 22 5.49 -12.41 10.18
C PHE A 22 4.93 -11.47 9.12
N ILE A 23 3.61 -11.19 9.18
CA ILE A 23 2.98 -10.18 8.31
C ILE A 23 3.60 -8.81 8.58
N GLN A 24 3.73 -8.39 9.84
CA GLN A 24 4.39 -7.12 10.20
C GLN A 24 5.85 -7.04 9.77
N GLN A 25 6.55 -8.19 9.65
CA GLN A 25 7.93 -8.23 9.18
C GLN A 25 8.04 -7.93 7.68
N THR A 26 6.99 -8.19 6.88
CA THR A 26 6.97 -7.86 5.44
C THR A 26 7.19 -6.37 5.16
N ASN A 27 6.74 -5.49 6.07
CA ASN A 27 7.04 -4.06 6.00
C ASN A 27 8.56 -3.78 6.03
N SER A 28 9.31 -4.52 6.85
CA SER A 28 10.78 -4.34 6.91
C SER A 28 11.44 -4.79 5.60
N ASP A 29 10.97 -5.88 5.00
CA ASP A 29 11.46 -6.38 3.71
C ASP A 29 11.15 -5.38 2.57
N ALA A 30 9.95 -4.80 2.58
CA ALA A 30 9.54 -3.76 1.64
C ALA A 30 10.38 -2.48 1.79
N LEU A 31 10.60 -2.02 3.04
CA LEU A 31 11.45 -0.85 3.31
C LEU A 31 12.90 -1.09 2.86
N ILE A 32 13.44 -2.28 3.09
CA ILE A 32 14.78 -2.67 2.63
C ILE A 32 14.87 -2.55 1.10
N CYS A 33 13.91 -3.11 0.36
CA CYS A 33 13.89 -3.02 -1.10
C CYS A 33 13.78 -1.57 -1.59
N LYS A 34 12.91 -0.76 -0.95
CA LYS A 34 12.80 0.67 -1.27
C LYS A 34 14.09 1.42 -1.03
N CYS A 35 14.76 1.19 0.10
CA CYS A 35 16.04 1.84 0.41
C CYS A 35 17.17 1.40 -0.53
N SER A 36 17.20 0.12 -0.93
CA SER A 36 18.12 -0.38 -1.96
C SER A 36 17.92 0.38 -3.27
N ALA A 37 16.67 0.49 -3.74
CA ALA A 37 16.34 1.21 -4.96
C ALA A 37 16.69 2.71 -4.88
N VAL A 38 16.52 3.36 -3.72
CA VAL A 38 16.94 4.75 -3.51
C VAL A 38 18.45 4.90 -3.56
N ARG A 39 19.21 4.04 -2.87
CA ARG A 39 20.69 4.06 -2.92
C ARG A 39 21.23 3.82 -4.33
N ALA A 40 20.58 2.93 -5.07
CA ALA A 40 20.88 2.67 -6.48
C ALA A 40 20.33 3.76 -7.44
N LYS A 41 19.74 4.84 -6.92
CA LYS A 41 19.24 6.01 -7.67
C LYS A 41 18.06 5.73 -8.61
N TYR A 42 17.34 4.63 -8.39
CA TYR A 42 16.08 4.38 -9.09
C TYR A 42 15.00 5.35 -8.61
N LEU A 43 14.96 5.59 -7.30
CA LEU A 43 14.02 6.47 -6.62
C LEU A 43 14.75 7.61 -5.92
N ASP A 44 14.14 8.79 -5.92
CA ASP A 44 14.51 9.89 -5.03
C ASP A 44 13.56 9.87 -3.84
N ASP A 45 14.02 9.35 -2.70
CA ASP A 45 13.22 9.24 -1.49
C ASP A 45 14.13 9.26 -0.25
N PRO A 46 14.60 10.46 0.17
CA PRO A 46 15.48 10.58 1.33
C PRO A 46 14.77 10.16 2.63
N PHE A 47 13.44 10.21 2.68
CA PHE A 47 12.65 9.81 3.85
C PHE A 47 12.69 8.29 4.05
N ALA A 48 12.66 7.50 2.97
CA ALA A 48 12.81 6.05 3.09
C ALA A 48 14.16 5.69 3.71
N LEU A 49 15.25 6.33 3.25
CA LEU A 49 16.58 6.14 3.86
C LEU A 49 16.59 6.53 5.34
N ALA A 50 15.87 7.59 5.71
CA ALA A 50 15.79 8.05 7.08
C ALA A 50 15.04 7.08 8.03
N LEU A 51 14.11 6.26 7.50
CA LEU A 51 13.41 5.20 8.21
C LEU A 51 14.20 3.89 8.27
N CYS A 52 15.19 3.72 7.39
CA CYS A 52 15.97 2.50 7.28
C CYS A 52 16.95 2.34 8.44
N THR A 53 16.98 1.15 9.05
CA THR A 53 17.93 0.83 10.13
C THR A 53 19.11 -0.02 9.67
N ARG A 54 19.06 -0.59 8.46
CA ARG A 54 20.06 -1.53 7.94
C ARG A 54 20.35 -1.26 6.47
N GLU A 55 21.60 -1.44 6.09
CA GLU A 55 21.99 -1.40 4.68
C GLU A 55 21.88 -2.81 4.10
N PHE A 56 21.12 -2.93 3.02
CA PHE A 56 21.03 -4.16 2.25
C PHE A 56 20.87 -3.78 0.78
N LYS A 57 21.59 -4.50 -0.09
CA LYS A 57 21.53 -4.31 -1.53
C LYS A 57 20.70 -5.44 -2.13
N CYS A 58 19.56 -5.09 -2.70
CA CYS A 58 18.73 -6.01 -3.47
C CYS A 58 19.29 -6.18 -4.90
N SER A 59 18.85 -7.22 -5.59
CA SER A 59 19.21 -7.46 -7.00
C SER A 59 18.66 -6.34 -7.91
N PRO A 60 19.25 -6.14 -9.11
CA PRO A 60 18.73 -5.19 -10.10
C PRO A 60 17.27 -5.42 -10.46
N ILE A 61 16.84 -6.68 -10.56
CA ILE A 61 15.43 -7.08 -10.79
C ILE A 61 14.53 -6.49 -9.70
N MET A 62 14.90 -6.67 -8.43
CA MET A 62 14.11 -6.17 -7.30
C MET A 62 14.09 -4.64 -7.23
N ASN A 63 15.21 -3.98 -7.51
CA ASN A 63 15.27 -2.52 -7.56
C ASN A 63 14.38 -1.95 -8.69
N ARG A 64 14.42 -2.57 -9.89
CA ARG A 64 13.55 -2.20 -11.02
C ARG A 64 12.08 -2.46 -10.72
N GLY A 65 11.73 -3.61 -10.15
CA GLY A 65 10.35 -3.89 -9.72
C GLY A 65 9.84 -2.88 -8.70
N THR A 66 10.66 -2.53 -7.71
CA THR A 66 10.35 -1.50 -6.70
C THR A 66 10.16 -0.12 -7.33
N PHE A 67 10.97 0.22 -8.33
CA PHE A 67 10.82 1.44 -9.11
C PHE A 67 9.48 1.50 -9.83
N VAL A 68 9.13 0.48 -10.62
CA VAL A 68 7.87 0.46 -11.40
C VAL A 68 6.67 0.55 -10.45
N ARG A 69 6.65 -0.26 -9.38
CA ARG A 69 5.64 -0.22 -8.32
C ARG A 69 5.45 1.18 -7.75
N THR A 70 6.54 1.80 -7.28
CA THR A 70 6.48 3.11 -6.62
C THR A 70 6.06 4.20 -7.60
N LYS A 71 6.72 4.26 -8.77
CA LYS A 71 6.51 5.30 -9.77
C LYS A 71 5.06 5.32 -10.27
N THR A 72 4.49 4.17 -10.57
CA THR A 72 3.14 4.11 -11.13
C THR A 72 2.08 4.50 -10.10
N ILE A 73 2.20 4.04 -8.85
CA ILE A 73 1.26 4.43 -7.79
C ILE A 73 1.36 5.95 -7.54
N ASP A 74 2.57 6.49 -7.50
CA ASP A 74 2.79 7.93 -7.32
C ASP A 74 2.16 8.74 -8.47
N GLN A 75 2.26 8.27 -9.72
CA GLN A 75 1.62 8.91 -10.87
C GLN A 75 0.08 8.92 -10.74
N ILE A 76 -0.52 7.81 -10.31
CA ILE A 76 -1.98 7.72 -10.11
C ILE A 76 -2.43 8.67 -8.99
N VAL A 77 -1.74 8.66 -7.85
CA VAL A 77 -2.02 9.57 -6.72
C VAL A 77 -1.93 11.03 -7.17
N LEU A 78 -0.86 11.39 -7.89
CA LEU A 78 -0.69 12.75 -8.41
C LEU A 78 -1.78 13.15 -9.39
N SER A 79 -2.19 12.24 -10.28
CA SER A 79 -3.26 12.49 -11.25
C SER A 79 -4.61 12.67 -10.56
N PHE A 80 -4.90 11.86 -9.53
CA PHE A 80 -6.12 11.99 -8.73
C PHE A 80 -6.17 13.35 -8.02
N ILE A 81 -5.08 13.75 -7.36
CA ILE A 81 -4.99 15.07 -6.71
C ILE A 81 -5.23 16.21 -7.71
N GLN A 82 -4.67 16.11 -8.93
CA GLN A 82 -4.83 17.14 -9.96
C GLN A 82 -6.27 17.28 -10.46
N ASN A 83 -7.01 16.16 -10.58
CA ASN A 83 -8.42 16.18 -10.98
C ASN A 83 -9.33 16.82 -9.93
N PHE A 84 -8.94 16.77 -8.66
CA PHE A 84 -9.69 17.34 -7.54
C PHE A 84 -8.98 18.53 -6.88
N LYS A 85 -8.21 19.31 -7.64
CA LYS A 85 -7.40 20.44 -7.13
C LYS A 85 -8.19 21.53 -6.40
N GLU A 86 -9.47 21.69 -6.71
CA GLU A 86 -10.37 22.67 -6.09
C GLU A 86 -11.08 22.13 -4.84
N SER A 87 -10.87 20.85 -4.51
CA SER A 87 -11.47 20.16 -3.36
C SER A 87 -10.39 19.74 -2.36
N THR A 88 -10.80 19.44 -1.13
CA THR A 88 -9.93 18.72 -0.20
C THR A 88 -9.90 17.24 -0.59
N VAL A 89 -8.73 16.74 -0.94
CA VAL A 89 -8.50 15.34 -1.34
C VAL A 89 -8.08 14.53 -0.12
N GLN A 90 -8.70 13.37 0.08
CA GLN A 90 -8.30 12.42 1.11
C GLN A 90 -7.49 11.29 0.48
N ILE A 91 -6.38 10.93 1.11
CA ILE A 91 -5.59 9.75 0.74
C ILE A 91 -5.62 8.80 1.93
N LEU A 92 -6.18 7.61 1.76
CA LEU A 92 -6.23 6.57 2.79
C LEU A 92 -5.31 5.42 2.40
N SER A 93 -4.15 5.32 3.02
CA SER A 93 -3.22 4.20 2.86
C SER A 93 -3.48 3.13 3.91
N LEU A 94 -4.00 1.99 3.45
CA LEU A 94 -4.25 0.81 4.28
C LEU A 94 -2.97 -0.01 4.33
N GLY A 95 -2.53 -0.40 5.53
CA GLY A 95 -1.27 -1.13 5.72
C GLY A 95 -0.07 -0.33 5.22
N ALA A 96 -0.02 0.96 5.57
CA ALA A 96 0.94 1.90 5.00
C ALA A 96 2.40 1.55 5.33
N GLY A 97 2.63 0.80 6.40
CA GLY A 97 3.96 0.46 6.88
C GLY A 97 4.90 1.67 6.93
N SER A 98 6.06 1.52 6.33
CA SER A 98 7.12 2.54 6.27
C SER A 98 7.02 3.42 5.01
N ASP A 99 5.82 3.56 4.42
CA ASP A 99 5.60 4.45 3.29
C ASP A 99 5.98 5.90 3.64
N THR A 100 6.47 6.61 2.65
CA THR A 100 7.03 7.96 2.70
C THR A 100 6.43 8.85 1.62
N ARG A 101 5.40 8.39 0.90
CA ARG A 101 4.72 9.13 -0.16
C ARG A 101 4.24 10.49 0.30
N PHE A 102 3.60 10.59 1.47
CA PHE A 102 3.18 11.88 2.03
C PHE A 102 4.34 12.89 2.08
N PHE A 103 5.46 12.51 2.70
CA PHE A 103 6.60 13.42 2.86
C PHE A 103 7.22 13.82 1.52
N ASN A 104 7.33 12.88 0.58
CA ASN A 104 7.81 13.20 -0.77
C ASN A 104 6.85 14.10 -1.54
N LEU A 105 5.54 13.89 -1.38
CA LEU A 105 4.49 14.68 -2.01
C LEU A 105 4.56 16.13 -1.54
N ILE A 106 4.52 16.38 -0.22
CA ILE A 106 4.55 17.72 0.37
C ILE A 106 5.88 18.44 0.10
N LYS A 107 7.01 17.70 0.15
CA LYS A 107 8.33 18.27 -0.17
C LYS A 107 8.44 18.74 -1.62
N ARG A 108 7.89 17.98 -2.57
CA ARG A 108 7.98 18.30 -4.01
C ARG A 108 6.98 19.35 -4.43
N ARG A 109 5.78 19.30 -3.87
CA ARG A 109 4.65 20.16 -4.22
C ARG A 109 3.93 20.48 -2.94
N HIS A 110 3.95 21.76 -2.55
CA HIS A 110 3.30 22.27 -1.35
C HIS A 110 1.76 22.23 -1.48
N TYR A 111 1.19 21.04 -1.67
CA TYR A 111 -0.24 20.82 -1.68
C TYR A 111 -0.80 21.20 -0.31
N ARG A 112 -1.83 22.06 -0.31
CA ARG A 112 -2.52 22.51 0.92
C ARG A 112 -3.91 21.93 1.07
N ASN A 113 -4.39 21.21 0.06
CA ASN A 113 -5.74 20.67 -0.03
C ASN A 113 -5.75 19.14 0.16
N ILE A 114 -4.81 18.58 0.92
CA ILE A 114 -4.69 17.13 1.12
C ILE A 114 -4.84 16.79 2.59
N LYS A 115 -5.61 15.73 2.87
CA LYS A 115 -5.56 15.00 4.14
C LYS A 115 -5.11 13.58 3.90
N TYR A 116 -4.04 13.18 4.55
CA TYR A 116 -3.40 11.89 4.38
C TYR A 116 -3.59 11.04 5.64
N PHE A 117 -4.19 9.87 5.49
CA PHE A 117 -4.47 8.93 6.55
C PHE A 117 -3.71 7.64 6.26
N GLU A 118 -2.90 7.20 7.20
CA GLU A 118 -2.20 5.92 7.17
C GLU A 118 -2.71 5.06 8.30
N VAL A 119 -2.98 3.78 8.02
CA VAL A 119 -3.42 2.80 9.01
C VAL A 119 -2.50 1.59 8.98
N ASP A 120 -1.97 1.19 10.13
CA ASP A 120 -1.20 -0.04 10.28
C ASP A 120 -1.21 -0.52 11.74
N PHE A 121 -0.62 -1.68 12.01
CA PHE A 121 -0.42 -2.17 13.37
C PHE A 121 0.43 -1.20 14.22
N ALA A 122 0.08 -1.07 15.49
CA ALA A 122 0.81 -0.25 16.46
C ALA A 122 2.33 -0.56 16.49
N ALA A 123 2.70 -1.84 16.43
CA ALA A 123 4.10 -2.27 16.43
C ALA A 123 4.89 -1.80 15.19
N VAL A 124 4.22 -1.66 14.05
CA VAL A 124 4.80 -1.14 12.80
C VAL A 124 4.92 0.38 12.90
N ASN A 125 3.83 1.06 13.24
CA ASN A 125 3.81 2.52 13.33
C ASN A 125 4.73 3.08 14.41
N ALA A 126 4.88 2.40 15.57
CA ALA A 126 5.77 2.85 16.63
C ALA A 126 7.21 3.13 16.14
N LYS A 127 7.73 2.29 15.23
CA LYS A 127 9.06 2.48 14.63
C LYS A 127 9.11 3.74 13.78
N LYS A 128 8.11 3.95 12.92
CA LYS A 128 7.98 5.11 12.03
C LYS A 128 7.77 6.41 12.82
N CYS A 129 6.87 6.39 13.80
CA CYS A 129 6.60 7.48 14.73
C CYS A 129 7.86 7.93 15.46
N ASN A 130 8.65 6.99 15.98
CA ASN A 130 9.90 7.32 16.68
C ASN A 130 10.89 8.07 15.78
N VAL A 131 10.97 7.73 14.49
CA VAL A 131 11.84 8.45 13.54
C VAL A 131 11.27 9.84 13.22
N ILE A 132 9.98 9.92 12.85
CA ILE A 132 9.33 11.20 12.50
C ILE A 132 9.45 12.20 13.66
N LYS A 133 9.12 11.78 14.89
CA LYS A 133 9.15 12.63 16.10
C LYS A 133 10.54 13.15 16.45
N ARG A 134 11.62 12.50 16.00
CA ARG A 134 13.01 12.89 16.31
C ARG A 134 13.67 13.72 15.21
N LYS A 135 13.17 13.67 13.98
CA LYS A 135 13.85 14.25 12.82
C LYS A 135 13.11 15.46 12.30
N LYS A 136 13.76 16.64 12.42
CA LYS A 136 13.21 17.93 11.97
C LYS A 136 12.75 17.92 10.50
N GLU A 137 13.42 17.16 9.64
CA GLU A 137 13.09 17.04 8.22
C GLU A 137 11.69 16.47 7.95
N PHE A 138 11.17 15.62 8.85
CA PHE A 138 9.79 15.14 8.78
C PHE A 138 8.83 16.15 9.42
N LEU A 139 9.19 16.65 10.61
CA LEU A 139 8.33 17.56 11.38
C LEU A 139 8.02 18.86 10.64
N SER A 140 8.97 19.38 9.87
CA SER A 140 8.76 20.61 9.09
C SER A 140 7.78 20.45 7.93
N LEU A 141 7.35 19.22 7.61
CA LEU A 141 6.42 18.92 6.54
C LEU A 141 5.00 18.60 7.04
N LEU A 142 4.80 18.54 8.35
CA LEU A 142 3.49 18.31 8.95
C LEU A 142 2.86 19.65 9.33
N ASP A 143 1.56 19.82 9.06
CA ASP A 143 0.82 21.02 9.46
C ASP A 143 0.32 20.91 10.90
N ASN A 144 0.81 21.75 11.80
CA ASN A 144 0.47 21.74 13.24
C ASN A 144 0.54 20.34 13.92
N PRO A 145 1.71 19.66 13.89
CA PRO A 145 1.85 18.32 14.44
C PRO A 145 1.69 18.30 15.96
N ARG A 146 0.84 17.40 16.48
CA ARG A 146 0.46 17.28 17.90
C ARG A 146 1.35 16.31 18.67
N ILE A 147 2.67 16.41 18.51
CA ILE A 147 3.62 15.37 18.94
C ILE A 147 3.74 15.22 20.46
N ASP A 148 3.59 16.32 21.18
CA ASP A 148 3.72 16.34 22.65
C ASP A 148 2.35 16.16 23.36
N ASN A 149 1.30 15.79 22.62
CA ASN A 149 -0.01 15.57 23.22
C ASN A 149 -0.06 14.21 23.94
N PRO A 150 -0.17 14.17 25.29
CA PRO A 150 -0.13 12.92 26.05
C PRO A 150 -1.37 12.04 25.83
N ARG A 151 -2.41 12.55 25.15
CA ARG A 151 -3.62 11.78 24.79
C ARG A 151 -3.45 10.99 23.50
N ILE A 152 -2.40 11.25 22.73
CA ILE A 152 -2.10 10.55 21.47
C ILE A 152 -1.12 9.42 21.79
N ASP A 153 -1.41 8.21 21.30
CA ASP A 153 -0.55 7.06 21.54
C ASP A 153 0.85 7.26 20.93
N ILE A 154 1.87 6.65 21.54
CA ILE A 154 3.25 6.76 21.06
C ILE A 154 3.44 6.25 19.63
N SER A 155 2.60 5.30 19.21
CA SER A 155 2.54 4.72 17.88
C SER A 155 1.72 5.54 16.88
N GLU A 156 1.23 6.71 17.27
CA GLU A 156 0.44 7.58 16.39
C GLU A 156 1.05 8.99 16.21
N ILE A 157 0.67 9.64 15.11
CA ILE A 157 0.98 11.03 14.78
C ILE A 157 -0.26 11.70 14.22
N TYR A 158 -0.71 12.78 14.85
CA TYR A 158 -1.82 13.58 14.34
C TYR A 158 -1.30 14.98 14.02
N SER A 159 -1.67 15.48 12.85
CA SER A 159 -1.46 16.84 12.39
C SER A 159 -2.76 17.31 11.71
N ASP A 160 -2.78 18.42 10.99
CA ASP A 160 -3.98 18.88 10.29
C ASP A 160 -4.12 18.23 8.90
N ASP A 161 -2.99 17.82 8.30
CA ASP A 161 -2.87 17.25 6.96
C ASP A 161 -2.40 15.80 6.92
N TYR A 162 -1.83 15.27 8.01
CA TYR A 162 -1.35 13.88 8.11
C TYR A 162 -1.73 13.19 9.43
N PHE A 163 -2.22 11.96 9.30
CA PHE A 163 -2.67 11.12 10.40
C PHE A 163 -2.10 9.72 10.24
N LEU A 164 -1.23 9.31 11.16
CA LEU A 164 -0.73 7.94 11.29
C LEU A 164 -1.48 7.25 12.43
N LEU A 165 -2.37 6.33 12.06
CA LEU A 165 -3.33 5.67 12.95
C LEU A 165 -2.91 4.22 13.17
N SER A 166 -2.87 3.82 14.44
CA SER A 166 -2.54 2.46 14.85
C SER A 166 -3.79 1.66 15.12
N GLU A 167 -4.15 0.81 14.17
CA GLU A 167 -5.28 -0.11 14.27
C GLU A 167 -5.09 -1.33 13.36
N ASP A 168 -5.75 -2.41 13.74
CA ASP A 168 -5.84 -3.62 12.93
C ASP A 168 -6.97 -3.49 11.90
N LEU A 169 -6.64 -3.64 10.62
CA LEU A 169 -7.59 -3.57 9.50
C LEU A 169 -8.71 -4.62 9.59
N ARG A 170 -8.53 -5.72 10.32
CA ARG A 170 -9.61 -6.69 10.59
C ARG A 170 -10.76 -6.07 11.39
N ASN A 171 -10.49 -4.98 12.11
CA ASN A 171 -11.48 -4.19 12.85
C ASN A 171 -11.91 -2.93 12.07
N PHE A 172 -11.94 -2.99 10.73
CA PHE A 172 -12.14 -1.81 9.90
C PHE A 172 -13.40 -1.01 10.25
N LYS A 173 -14.56 -1.68 10.25
CA LYS A 173 -15.86 -1.03 10.55
C LYS A 173 -15.97 -0.57 12.00
N THR A 174 -15.44 -1.34 12.94
CA THR A 174 -15.67 -1.16 14.38
C THR A 174 -14.66 -0.21 15.03
N LYS A 175 -13.45 -0.08 14.49
CA LYS A 175 -12.38 0.75 15.06
C LYS A 175 -11.77 1.73 14.06
N VAL A 176 -11.34 1.25 12.89
CA VAL A 176 -10.61 2.09 11.91
C VAL A 176 -11.49 3.24 11.40
N MET A 177 -12.69 2.93 10.90
CA MET A 177 -13.62 3.94 10.36
C MET A 177 -14.00 5.00 11.41
N PRO A 178 -14.47 4.64 12.63
CA PRO A 178 -14.70 5.62 13.68
C PRO A 178 -13.48 6.52 13.94
N LYS A 179 -12.29 5.94 14.02
CA LYS A 179 -11.04 6.68 14.27
C LYS A 179 -10.71 7.66 13.14
N LEU A 180 -10.86 7.23 11.88
CA LEU A 180 -10.74 8.09 10.70
C LEU A 180 -11.68 9.30 10.81
N ILE A 181 -12.96 9.07 11.11
CA ILE A 181 -13.95 10.15 11.27
C ILE A 181 -13.57 11.11 12.39
N THR A 182 -13.10 10.61 13.55
CA THR A 182 -12.61 11.50 14.63
C THR A 182 -11.41 12.34 14.23
N CYS A 183 -10.62 11.88 13.27
CA CYS A 183 -9.48 12.60 12.68
C CYS A 183 -9.90 13.52 11.51
N GLY A 184 -11.20 13.68 11.27
CA GLY A 184 -11.74 14.56 10.24
C GLY A 184 -11.67 13.99 8.82
N PHE A 185 -11.67 12.66 8.69
CA PHE A 185 -12.08 11.99 7.46
C PHE A 185 -13.57 12.24 7.23
N THR A 186 -13.96 12.49 5.98
CA THR A 186 -15.34 12.75 5.58
C THR A 186 -15.74 11.85 4.44
N TYR A 187 -17.04 11.60 4.30
CA TYR A 187 -17.57 10.78 3.20
C TYR A 187 -17.69 11.52 1.87
N THR A 188 -17.70 12.85 1.91
CA THR A 188 -17.96 13.72 0.76
C THR A 188 -16.70 14.16 0.02
N ASN A 189 -15.54 14.16 0.70
CA ASN A 189 -14.28 14.51 0.05
C ASN A 189 -13.85 13.40 -0.93
N PRO A 190 -13.38 13.75 -2.14
CA PRO A 190 -12.78 12.79 -3.06
C PRO A 190 -11.66 12.01 -2.38
N THR A 191 -11.79 10.69 -2.34
CA THR A 191 -10.88 9.84 -1.57
C THR A 191 -10.17 8.82 -2.46
N ILE A 192 -8.85 8.80 -2.43
CA ILE A 192 -8.06 7.71 -3.01
C ILE A 192 -7.62 6.75 -1.90
N VAL A 193 -7.89 5.47 -2.07
CA VAL A 193 -7.61 4.39 -1.12
C VAL A 193 -6.49 3.52 -1.70
N LEU A 194 -5.40 3.38 -0.97
CA LEU A 194 -4.23 2.60 -1.37
C LEU A 194 -4.18 1.29 -0.58
N SER A 195 -4.01 0.17 -1.29
CA SER A 195 -3.64 -1.13 -0.74
C SER A 195 -2.42 -1.65 -1.50
N GLU A 196 -1.24 -1.51 -0.91
CA GLU A 196 0.02 -1.83 -1.59
C GLU A 196 0.69 -3.06 -0.97
N CYS A 197 0.30 -4.25 -1.45
CA CYS A 197 0.56 -5.57 -0.85
C CYS A 197 -0.04 -5.66 0.56
N VAL A 198 -1.36 -5.45 0.71
CA VAL A 198 -2.01 -5.44 2.02
C VAL A 198 -3.24 -6.35 2.06
N LEU A 199 -4.23 -6.11 1.20
CA LEU A 199 -5.45 -6.92 1.18
C LEU A 199 -5.16 -8.41 0.92
N ILE A 200 -4.10 -8.73 0.18
CA ILE A 200 -3.61 -10.10 -0.06
C ILE A 200 -3.29 -10.89 1.22
N TYR A 201 -2.94 -10.22 2.32
CA TYR A 201 -2.64 -10.85 3.62
C TYR A 201 -3.88 -11.03 4.50
N LEU A 202 -5.04 -10.52 4.08
CA LEU A 202 -6.30 -10.65 4.80
C LEU A 202 -7.14 -11.77 4.21
N ASP A 203 -7.94 -12.42 5.06
CA ASP A 203 -9.01 -13.28 4.56
C ASP A 203 -9.88 -12.47 3.59
N SER A 204 -10.25 -13.10 2.47
CA SER A 204 -11.02 -12.42 1.42
C SER A 204 -12.28 -11.74 1.96
N ILE A 205 -12.98 -12.34 2.93
CA ILE A 205 -14.19 -11.77 3.54
C ILE A 205 -13.88 -10.43 4.21
N VAL A 206 -12.73 -10.32 4.89
CA VAL A 206 -12.30 -9.09 5.55
C VAL A 206 -11.93 -8.04 4.51
N GLY A 207 -11.08 -8.40 3.53
CA GLY A 207 -10.66 -7.46 2.49
C GLY A 207 -11.84 -6.93 1.66
N ASP A 208 -12.79 -7.81 1.31
CA ASP A 208 -13.99 -7.46 0.57
C ASP A 208 -14.91 -6.55 1.39
N ALA A 209 -15.04 -6.81 2.69
CA ALA A 209 -15.80 -5.97 3.59
C ALA A 209 -15.20 -4.54 3.67
N ILE A 210 -13.88 -4.39 3.63
CA ILE A 210 -13.23 -3.07 3.60
C ILE A 210 -13.60 -2.33 2.31
N ILE A 211 -13.42 -2.96 1.16
CA ILE A 211 -13.73 -2.38 -0.16
C ILE A 211 -15.21 -1.97 -0.20
N SER A 212 -16.12 -2.89 0.13
CA SER A 212 -17.57 -2.66 0.13
C SER A 212 -17.99 -1.56 1.11
N THR A 213 -17.35 -1.46 2.27
CA THR A 213 -17.63 -0.38 3.22
C THR A 213 -17.27 0.96 2.60
N LEU A 214 -16.07 1.08 2.02
CA LEU A 214 -15.59 2.35 1.50
C LEU A 214 -16.35 2.77 0.24
N SER A 215 -16.60 1.85 -0.69
CA SER A 215 -17.38 2.14 -1.91
C SER A 215 -18.81 2.56 -1.60
N SER A 216 -19.44 1.99 -0.56
CA SER A 216 -20.83 2.32 -0.19
C SER A 216 -20.98 3.65 0.56
N VAL A 217 -19.95 4.11 1.28
CA VAL A 217 -20.05 5.35 2.08
C VAL A 217 -19.42 6.55 1.40
N LEU A 218 -18.39 6.36 0.57
CA LEU A 218 -17.70 7.46 -0.09
C LEU A 218 -18.50 7.95 -1.30
N THR A 219 -18.73 9.27 -1.37
CA THR A 219 -19.40 9.87 -2.53
C THR A 219 -18.57 9.72 -3.80
N THR A 220 -17.26 9.88 -3.70
CA THR A 220 -16.32 9.71 -4.81
C THR A 220 -15.07 9.00 -4.31
N SER A 221 -14.75 7.86 -4.90
CA SER A 221 -13.59 7.07 -4.47
C SER A 221 -12.79 6.52 -5.65
N CYS A 222 -11.47 6.39 -5.43
CA CYS A 222 -10.56 5.66 -6.30
C CYS A 222 -9.78 4.65 -5.45
N PHE A 223 -9.85 3.37 -5.77
CA PHE A 223 -9.05 2.32 -5.13
C PHE A 223 -7.84 2.03 -6.01
N VAL A 224 -6.66 1.91 -5.40
CA VAL A 224 -5.43 1.46 -6.05
C VAL A 224 -4.90 0.28 -5.28
N THR A 225 -4.87 -0.89 -5.92
CA THR A 225 -4.39 -2.14 -5.32
C THR A 225 -3.20 -2.67 -6.11
N TYR A 226 -2.11 -2.94 -5.40
CA TYR A 226 -0.94 -3.63 -5.93
C TYR A 226 -0.75 -4.92 -5.15
N GLU A 227 -0.87 -6.09 -5.78
CA GLU A 227 -0.68 -7.38 -5.10
C GLU A 227 -0.35 -8.51 -6.07
N GLN A 228 -0.04 -9.69 -5.53
CA GLN A 228 0.35 -10.88 -6.27
C GLN A 228 -0.84 -11.52 -7.00
N ILE A 229 -0.56 -12.15 -8.13
CA ILE A 229 -1.48 -12.95 -8.95
C ILE A 229 -0.77 -14.21 -9.48
N LYS A 230 -1.51 -15.05 -10.20
CA LYS A 230 -1.08 -16.28 -10.89
C LYS A 230 -0.45 -17.30 -9.93
N PRO A 231 -1.17 -17.77 -8.90
CA PRO A 231 -0.61 -18.67 -7.87
C PRO A 231 -0.24 -20.07 -8.39
N HIS A 232 -0.74 -20.49 -9.55
CA HIS A 232 -0.73 -21.90 -9.95
C HIS A 232 0.25 -22.27 -11.06
N ASP A 233 0.91 -21.29 -11.68
CA ASP A 233 1.98 -21.62 -12.64
C ASP A 233 3.30 -21.94 -11.90
N ALA A 234 4.33 -22.28 -12.67
CA ALA A 234 5.62 -22.69 -12.10
C ALA A 234 6.27 -21.59 -11.23
N PHE A 235 6.19 -20.33 -11.66
CA PHE A 235 6.76 -19.21 -10.91
C PHE A 235 5.89 -18.88 -9.70
N GLY A 236 4.56 -18.81 -9.88
CA GLY A 236 3.60 -18.58 -8.81
C GLY A 236 3.70 -19.60 -7.67
N SER A 237 3.83 -20.88 -8.02
CA SER A 237 4.00 -21.96 -7.04
C SER A 237 5.26 -21.76 -6.20
N VAL A 238 6.39 -21.46 -6.85
CA VAL A 238 7.67 -21.18 -6.17
C VAL A 238 7.57 -19.92 -5.30
N MET A 239 6.92 -18.86 -5.79
CA MET A 239 6.69 -17.63 -5.03
C MET A 239 5.91 -17.91 -3.74
N ILE A 240 4.83 -18.69 -3.83
CA ILE A 240 4.00 -19.07 -2.68
C ILE A 240 4.79 -19.93 -1.70
N ASP A 241 5.54 -20.92 -2.18
CA ASP A 241 6.34 -21.79 -1.31
C ASP A 241 7.44 -21.01 -0.59
N ASN A 242 8.08 -20.06 -1.27
CA ASN A 242 9.07 -19.16 -0.67
C ASN A 242 8.48 -18.26 0.43
N LEU A 243 7.23 -17.80 0.27
CA LEU A 243 6.52 -17.03 1.29
C LEU A 243 6.09 -17.91 2.46
N LYS A 244 5.55 -19.10 2.20
CA LYS A 244 5.19 -20.07 3.23
C LYS A 244 6.39 -20.49 4.08
N ALA A 245 7.56 -20.67 3.47
CA ALA A 245 8.81 -20.94 4.19
C ALA A 245 9.20 -19.83 5.18
N LYS A 246 8.69 -18.61 5.00
CA LYS A 246 8.82 -17.46 5.92
C LYS A 246 7.61 -17.27 6.84
N ASN A 247 6.68 -18.22 6.88
CA ASN A 247 5.39 -18.15 7.57
C ASN A 247 4.50 -16.98 7.10
N ILE A 248 4.58 -16.64 5.81
CA ILE A 248 3.72 -15.63 5.17
C ILE A 248 2.74 -16.36 4.26
N SER A 249 1.45 -16.14 4.48
CA SER A 249 0.37 -16.68 3.67
C SER A 249 -0.34 -15.57 2.91
N LEU A 250 -0.61 -15.79 1.62
CA LEU A 250 -1.41 -14.92 0.77
C LEU A 250 -2.87 -15.40 0.84
N LEU A 251 -3.63 -14.89 1.79
CA LEU A 251 -4.93 -15.44 2.18
C LEU A 251 -6.03 -15.24 1.13
N SER A 252 -5.95 -14.19 0.31
CA SER A 252 -6.97 -13.93 -0.72
C SER A 252 -6.58 -14.39 -2.13
N ILE A 253 -5.38 -14.93 -2.33
CA ILE A 253 -4.85 -15.20 -3.68
C ILE A 253 -5.64 -16.29 -4.42
N GLU A 254 -6.17 -17.28 -3.70
CA GLU A 254 -6.94 -18.37 -4.30
C GLU A 254 -8.32 -17.90 -4.81
N LYS A 255 -8.91 -16.89 -4.14
CA LYS A 255 -10.19 -16.32 -4.55
C LYS A 255 -10.04 -15.29 -5.68
N TYR A 256 -8.93 -14.56 -5.69
CA TYR A 256 -8.61 -13.54 -6.68
C TYR A 256 -7.28 -13.82 -7.39
N PRO A 257 -7.18 -14.95 -8.13
CA PRO A 257 -5.90 -15.45 -8.63
C PRO A 257 -5.38 -14.69 -9.85
N ASP A 258 -6.19 -13.90 -10.54
CA ASP A 258 -5.82 -13.28 -11.81
C ASP A 258 -6.44 -11.89 -12.00
N LEU A 259 -6.07 -11.24 -13.12
CA LEU A 259 -6.51 -9.89 -13.46
C LEU A 259 -8.04 -9.78 -13.60
N ILE A 260 -8.71 -10.84 -14.06
CA ILE A 260 -10.16 -10.85 -14.26
C ILE A 260 -10.83 -10.93 -12.89
N ALA A 261 -10.41 -11.88 -12.05
CA ALA A 261 -10.94 -12.03 -10.71
C ALA A 261 -10.73 -10.76 -9.86
N GLN A 262 -9.58 -10.11 -9.98
CA GLN A 262 -9.32 -8.82 -9.34
C GLN A 262 -10.26 -7.72 -9.85
N LYS A 263 -10.51 -7.63 -11.17
CA LYS A 263 -11.46 -6.65 -11.73
C LYS A 263 -12.87 -6.85 -11.17
N GLU A 264 -13.37 -8.08 -11.26
CA GLU A 264 -14.71 -8.47 -10.82
C GLU A 264 -14.90 -8.31 -9.31
N ARG A 265 -13.84 -8.50 -8.52
CA ARG A 265 -13.85 -8.21 -7.07
C ARG A 265 -14.34 -6.79 -6.80
N TYR A 266 -13.77 -5.79 -7.45
CA TYR A 266 -14.11 -4.40 -7.18
C TYR A 266 -15.48 -4.00 -7.76
N LEU A 267 -15.82 -4.52 -8.95
CA LEU A 267 -17.14 -4.29 -9.56
C LEU A 267 -18.26 -4.85 -8.69
N SER A 268 -18.13 -6.09 -8.23
CA SER A 268 -19.12 -6.75 -7.36
C SER A 268 -19.24 -6.11 -5.97
N LEU A 269 -18.23 -5.35 -5.55
CA LEU A 269 -18.20 -4.65 -4.26
C LEU A 269 -18.54 -3.16 -4.37
N GLY A 270 -19.18 -2.74 -5.46
CA GLY A 270 -19.80 -1.42 -5.59
C GLY A 270 -18.96 -0.36 -6.30
N CYS A 271 -17.87 -0.73 -6.97
CA CYS A 271 -17.19 0.19 -7.90
C CYS A 271 -17.89 0.16 -9.27
N ASP A 272 -18.00 1.33 -9.90
CA ASP A 272 -18.62 1.48 -11.22
C ASP A 272 -17.64 1.11 -12.35
N PHE A 273 -16.35 1.32 -12.10
CA PHE A 273 -15.27 1.02 -13.04
C PHE A 273 -14.17 0.24 -12.35
N SER A 274 -13.54 -0.66 -13.08
CA SER A 274 -12.40 -1.44 -12.61
C SER A 274 -11.46 -1.76 -13.76
N PHE A 275 -10.19 -1.41 -13.58
CA PHE A 275 -9.11 -1.57 -14.53
C PHE A 275 -7.96 -2.31 -13.84
N CYS A 276 -7.36 -3.28 -14.50
CA CYS A 276 -6.29 -4.09 -13.93
C CYS A 276 -5.36 -4.58 -15.03
N LEU A 277 -4.06 -4.44 -14.80
CA LEU A 277 -2.96 -4.92 -15.63
C LEU A 277 -1.98 -5.68 -14.77
N ASP A 278 -1.23 -6.60 -15.37
CA ASP A 278 -0.01 -7.06 -14.73
C ASP A 278 1.07 -5.97 -14.77
N MET A 279 2.07 -6.08 -13.90
CA MET A 279 3.08 -5.03 -13.77
C MET A 279 4.01 -4.95 -14.98
N TYR A 280 4.03 -5.96 -15.85
CA TYR A 280 4.82 -5.92 -17.07
C TYR A 280 4.11 -5.05 -18.10
N GLU A 281 2.80 -5.19 -18.26
CA GLU A 281 2.01 -4.27 -19.06
C GLU A 281 2.07 -2.84 -18.52
N VAL A 282 2.05 -2.66 -17.18
CA VAL A 282 2.27 -1.36 -16.55
C VAL A 282 3.64 -0.79 -16.91
N TYR A 283 4.70 -1.60 -16.81
CA TYR A 283 6.04 -1.20 -17.19
C TYR A 283 6.10 -0.77 -18.66
N GLN A 284 5.45 -1.51 -19.55
CA GLN A 284 5.44 -1.19 -20.98
C GLN A 284 4.68 0.09 -21.29
N LYS A 285 3.48 0.27 -20.70
CA LYS A 285 2.51 1.32 -21.08
C LYS A 285 2.65 2.60 -20.26
N MET A 286 2.98 2.51 -18.97
CA MET A 286 2.92 3.66 -18.04
C MET A 286 4.30 4.24 -17.70
N ILE A 287 5.38 3.48 -17.89
CA ILE A 287 6.74 3.98 -17.73
C ILE A 287 7.23 4.49 -19.08
N THR A 288 7.64 5.76 -19.12
CA THR A 288 8.16 6.42 -20.32
C THR A 288 9.50 5.81 -20.76
N GLU A 289 9.80 5.82 -22.06
CA GLU A 289 11.09 5.35 -22.58
C GLU A 289 12.30 6.06 -21.94
N ASP A 290 12.22 7.38 -21.69
CA ASP A 290 13.28 8.12 -20.98
C ASP A 290 13.58 7.55 -19.58
N GLU A 291 12.54 7.15 -18.84
CA GLU A 291 12.71 6.52 -17.53
C GLU A 291 13.24 5.09 -17.66
N LYS A 292 12.81 4.33 -18.66
CA LYS A 292 13.34 2.99 -18.94
C LYS A 292 14.83 3.05 -19.28
N GLU A 293 15.22 3.98 -20.15
CA GLU A 293 16.63 4.23 -20.49
C GLU A 293 17.43 4.69 -19.28
N ARG A 294 16.88 5.60 -18.46
CA ARG A 294 17.54 6.10 -17.26
C ARG A 294 17.84 4.97 -16.30
N ILE A 295 16.86 4.11 -16.00
CA ILE A 295 17.05 3.02 -15.04
C ILE A 295 17.92 1.89 -15.61
N ALA A 296 17.91 1.68 -16.93
CA ALA A 296 18.79 0.70 -17.58
C ALA A 296 20.28 1.05 -17.44
N LYS A 297 20.61 2.34 -17.31
CA LYS A 297 21.98 2.85 -17.11
C LYS A 297 22.46 2.75 -15.65
N LEU A 298 21.58 2.45 -14.69
CA LEU A 298 21.94 2.41 -13.26
C LEU A 298 22.62 1.09 -12.87
N GLU A 299 22.06 -0.03 -13.31
CA GLU A 299 22.58 -1.37 -13.04
C GLU A 299 22.36 -2.26 -14.27
N ILE A 300 23.37 -3.07 -14.59
CA ILE A 300 23.29 -4.13 -15.61
C ILE A 300 22.29 -5.19 -15.12
N MET A 301 21.44 -5.69 -16.01
CA MET A 301 20.48 -6.74 -15.74
C MET A 301 20.50 -7.74 -16.89
N ASP A 302 21.11 -8.89 -16.64
CA ASP A 302 21.28 -9.96 -17.64
C ASP A 302 20.07 -10.92 -17.67
N GLU A 303 19.23 -10.89 -16.63
CA GLU A 303 18.09 -11.79 -16.40
C GLU A 303 16.75 -11.09 -16.76
N ILE A 304 16.58 -10.72 -18.04
CA ILE A 304 15.38 -9.98 -18.49
C ILE A 304 14.13 -10.83 -18.35
N GLU A 305 14.23 -12.12 -18.64
CA GLU A 305 13.13 -13.07 -18.55
C GLU A 305 12.62 -13.20 -17.12
N GLU A 306 13.51 -13.23 -16.13
CA GLU A 306 13.12 -13.28 -14.70
C GLU A 306 12.43 -11.98 -14.26
N PHE A 307 12.89 -10.83 -14.77
CA PHE A 307 12.22 -9.56 -14.52
C PHE A 307 10.81 -9.52 -15.09
N ILE A 308 10.62 -9.99 -16.33
CA ILE A 308 9.30 -10.10 -16.96
C ILE A 308 8.41 -11.05 -16.15
N LEU A 309 8.91 -12.24 -15.79
CA LEU A 309 8.19 -13.20 -14.96
C LEU A 309 7.77 -12.57 -13.63
N LEU A 310 8.69 -11.92 -12.91
CA LEU A 310 8.37 -11.22 -11.66
C LEU A 310 7.23 -10.22 -11.86
N LEU A 311 7.31 -9.35 -12.87
CA LEU A 311 6.29 -8.34 -13.10
C LEU A 311 4.94 -8.93 -13.52
N GLN A 312 4.92 -10.04 -14.26
CA GLN A 312 3.69 -10.70 -14.68
C GLN A 312 2.93 -11.37 -13.52
N HIS A 313 3.55 -11.53 -12.35
CA HIS A 313 2.99 -12.13 -11.14
C HIS A 313 2.52 -11.11 -10.10
N TYR A 314 2.55 -9.84 -10.45
CA TYR A 314 1.95 -8.76 -9.68
C TYR A 314 0.99 -8.01 -10.58
N CYS A 315 -0.09 -7.49 -10.01
CA CYS A 315 -1.02 -6.64 -10.72
C CYS A 315 -1.08 -5.24 -10.12
N LEU A 316 -1.45 -4.28 -10.94
CA LEU A 316 -1.96 -2.98 -10.53
C LEU A 316 -3.42 -2.88 -10.93
N LEU A 317 -4.29 -2.84 -9.93
CA LEU A 317 -5.70 -2.57 -10.09
C LEU A 317 -6.00 -1.13 -9.70
N VAL A 318 -6.81 -0.48 -10.51
CA VAL A 318 -7.46 0.79 -10.20
C VAL A 318 -8.96 0.62 -10.40
N ALA A 319 -9.74 0.93 -9.38
CA ALA A 319 -11.20 0.92 -9.45
C ALA A 319 -11.76 2.24 -8.93
N SER A 320 -12.98 2.59 -9.30
CA SER A 320 -13.58 3.84 -8.85
C SER A 320 -15.08 3.74 -8.66
N HIS A 321 -15.58 4.62 -7.79
CA HIS A 321 -17.00 4.89 -7.61
C HIS A 321 -17.25 6.39 -7.82
N ASN A 322 -18.22 6.74 -8.67
CA ASN A 322 -18.56 8.10 -9.10
C ASN A 322 -17.36 8.93 -9.59
N PHE A 323 -16.43 8.28 -10.30
CA PHE A 323 -15.27 8.92 -10.91
C PHE A 323 -14.81 8.11 -12.13
N ASN A 324 -14.43 8.77 -13.23
CA ASN A 324 -13.97 8.07 -14.42
C ASN A 324 -12.46 7.78 -14.34
N ILE A 325 -12.08 6.50 -14.44
CA ILE A 325 -10.69 6.06 -14.35
C ILE A 325 -9.84 6.57 -15.53
N SER A 326 -10.43 6.88 -16.69
CA SER A 326 -9.68 7.43 -17.83
C SER A 326 -8.99 8.77 -17.52
N ASP A 327 -9.46 9.48 -16.49
CA ASP A 327 -8.92 10.77 -16.09
C ASP A 327 -7.62 10.63 -15.27
N ILE A 328 -7.35 9.42 -14.73
CA ILE A 328 -6.16 9.11 -13.94
C ILE A 328 -5.18 8.17 -14.62
N ILE A 329 -5.68 7.25 -15.45
CA ILE A 329 -4.86 6.29 -16.19
C ILE A 329 -4.80 6.72 -17.65
N LYS A 330 -3.63 7.22 -18.06
CA LYS A 330 -3.31 7.48 -19.47
C LYS A 330 -2.44 6.33 -19.96
N ILE A 331 -3.05 5.39 -20.68
CA ILE A 331 -2.39 4.25 -21.32
C ILE A 331 -2.20 4.52 -22.80
#